data_AF-A0A434A071-F1
#
_entry.id   AF-A0A434A071-F1
#
_cell.length_a   1.000
_cell.length_b   1.000
_cell.length_c   1.000
_cell.angle_alpha   90.00
_cell.angle_beta   90.00
_cell.angle_gamma   90.00
#
_symmetry.space_group_name_H-M   'P 1'
#
loop_
_entity.id
_entity.type
_entity.pdbx_description
1 polymer ?
#
loop_
_entity_poly.entity_id
_entity_poly.type
_entity_poly.pdbx_seq_one_letter_code
_entity_poly.pdbx_strand_id
1 'polypeptide(L)'
;MDSDNKNNDFEKPNVDEDYLMNVISGDKPASPLGNTIQQEAALQVPQETKSREKARSVSSKKADYEETFLVNRFPSGRSGKVVYIRPEYHERLLRIVQLTKEEKTTLYSYIDNILEHHFREFGDDVTNYFNERFKPIL
;
A
#
# COMPACT_ATOMS: atom_id res chain seq x y z
N MET A 1 53.90 16.50 20.63
CA MET A 1 53.41 17.48 19.66
C MET A 1 52.09 16.93 19.13
N ASP A 2 51.04 16.86 19.96
CA ASP A 2 50.19 18.01 20.41
C ASP A 2 49.61 18.70 19.15
N SER A 3 48.29 18.82 18.91
CA SER A 3 47.21 19.18 19.85
C SER A 3 45.81 18.85 19.29
N ASP A 4 44.88 18.61 20.23
CA ASP A 4 43.43 18.94 20.32
C ASP A 4 42.61 19.39 19.08
N ASN A 5 41.41 18.81 18.90
CA ASN A 5 40.16 19.60 18.91
C ASN A 5 38.86 18.74 19.01
N LYS A 6 38.13 18.97 20.11
CA LYS A 6 36.68 18.90 20.43
C LYS A 6 35.71 18.19 19.46
N ASN A 7 34.82 17.37 20.04
CA ASN A 7 33.38 17.33 19.74
C ASN A 7 32.63 16.72 20.94
N ASN A 8 31.99 17.59 21.75
CA ASN A 8 31.13 17.24 22.87
C ASN A 8 29.67 17.14 22.38
N ASP A 9 29.26 16.00 21.84
CA ASP A 9 27.98 15.89 21.12
C ASP A 9 26.96 14.92 21.74
N PHE A 10 26.99 14.72 23.06
CA PHE A 10 25.94 13.96 23.76
C PHE A 10 25.68 14.50 25.17
N GLU A 11 25.26 15.76 25.29
CA GLU A 11 24.48 16.17 26.47
C GLU A 11 23.01 15.81 26.22
N LYS A 12 22.46 14.93 27.06
CA LYS A 12 21.04 14.58 26.99
C LYS A 12 20.22 15.83 27.36
N PRO A 13 19.16 16.17 26.62
CA PRO A 13 18.29 17.27 27.01
C PRO A 13 17.70 16.98 28.39
N ASN A 14 17.71 17.99 29.27
CA ASN A 14 17.04 17.90 30.56
C ASN A 14 15.52 17.91 30.31
N VAL A 15 14.90 16.74 30.43
CA VAL A 15 13.46 16.55 30.21
C VAL A 15 12.78 16.34 31.56
N ASP A 16 11.79 17.18 31.85
CA ASP A 16 10.96 17.08 33.05
C ASP A 16 10.01 15.88 32.93
N GLU A 17 10.40 14.78 33.58
CA GLU A 17 9.66 13.50 33.53
C GLU A 17 8.29 13.58 34.21
N ASP A 18 8.13 14.45 35.21
CA ASP A 18 6.87 14.64 35.93
C ASP A 18 5.82 15.30 35.02
N TYR A 19 6.25 16.25 34.19
CA TYR A 19 5.38 16.86 33.18
C TYR A 19 4.88 15.84 32.14
N LEU A 20 5.76 14.94 31.66
CA LEU A 20 5.39 13.91 30.70
C LEU A 20 4.44 12.87 31.28
N MET A 21 4.63 12.46 32.55
CA MET A 21 3.73 11.54 33.25
C MET A 21 2.31 12.10 33.40
N ASN A 22 2.17 13.40 33.64
CA ASN A 22 0.86 14.06 33.77
C ASN A 22 0.12 14.15 32.43
N VAL A 23 0.84 14.46 31.34
CA VAL A 23 0.25 14.53 29.98
C VAL A 23 -0.22 13.16 29.49
N ILE A 24 0.56 12.09 29.74
CA ILE A 24 0.20 10.72 29.34
C ILE A 24 -0.98 10.18 30.15
N SER A 25 -1.06 10.53 31.43
CA SER A 25 -2.15 10.11 32.33
C SER A 25 -3.45 10.89 32.09
N GLY A 26 -3.45 11.88 31.20
CA GLY A 26 -4.63 12.67 30.82
C GLY A 26 -5.03 13.75 31.83
N ASP A 27 -4.24 13.95 32.89
CA ASP A 27 -4.46 14.99 33.89
C ASP A 27 -3.69 16.25 33.51
N LYS A 28 -4.43 17.31 33.15
CA LYS A 28 -3.88 18.62 32.77
C LYS A 28 -3.50 19.40 34.03
N PRO A 29 -2.21 19.75 34.28
CA PRO A 29 -1.89 20.71 35.33
C PRO A 29 -2.25 22.13 34.89
N ALA A 30 -2.98 22.84 35.74
CA ALA A 30 -3.33 24.24 35.57
C ALA A 30 -2.08 25.13 35.73
N SER A 31 -1.84 26.00 34.76
CA SER A 31 -0.93 27.15 34.93
C SER A 31 -1.63 28.23 35.76
N PRO A 32 -0.94 28.89 36.71
CA PRO A 32 -1.46 30.09 37.37
C PRO A 32 -0.84 31.35 36.75
N LEU A 33 -1.65 32.21 36.13
CA LEU A 33 -1.68 33.67 36.34
C LEU A 33 -2.67 34.34 35.37
N GLY A 34 -3.60 35.15 35.89
CA GLY A 34 -4.16 36.30 35.14
C GLY A 34 -5.68 36.43 34.97
N ASN A 35 -6.43 36.56 36.07
CA ASN A 35 -7.49 37.58 36.30
C ASN A 35 -8.62 37.88 35.25
N THR A 36 -9.85 37.48 35.63
CA THR A 36 -11.05 38.37 35.83
C THR A 36 -12.21 38.36 34.78
N ILE A 37 -13.38 37.85 35.25
CA ILE A 37 -14.83 38.06 34.87
C ILE A 37 -15.39 37.34 33.62
N GLN A 38 -16.61 36.76 33.55
CA GLN A 38 -17.71 36.27 34.42
C GLN A 38 -18.70 35.54 33.47
N GLN A 39 -19.39 34.50 33.97
CA GLN A 39 -20.73 34.02 33.54
C GLN A 39 -20.83 33.41 32.11
N GLU A 40 -21.64 32.41 31.77
CA GLU A 40 -22.94 32.00 32.30
C GLU A 40 -23.26 30.55 31.86
N ALA A 41 -24.31 30.00 32.47
CA ALA A 41 -24.67 28.60 32.49
C ALA A 41 -25.51 28.14 31.27
N ALA A 42 -25.44 26.81 31.08
CA ALA A 42 -26.51 25.90 30.66
C ALA A 42 -27.07 25.97 29.22
N LEU A 43 -27.13 24.77 28.60
CA LEU A 43 -28.28 24.11 27.91
C LEU A 43 -27.72 22.91 27.12
N GLN A 44 -27.75 21.69 27.68
CA GLN A 44 -28.70 20.59 27.39
C GLN A 44 -28.67 20.03 25.93
N VAL A 45 -27.93 18.90 25.75
CA VAL A 45 -28.35 17.53 25.29
C VAL A 45 -29.61 17.46 24.39
N PRO A 46 -29.72 16.67 23.28
CA PRO A 46 -29.41 15.22 23.23
C PRO A 46 -28.79 14.58 21.96
N GLN A 47 -28.21 13.40 22.22
CA GLN A 47 -27.92 12.32 21.28
C GLN A 47 -29.19 11.71 20.67
N GLU A 48 -29.16 11.34 19.38
CA GLU A 48 -29.78 10.10 18.84
C GLU A 48 -29.20 9.80 17.44
N THR A 49 -28.36 8.77 17.31
CA THR A 49 -28.66 7.43 16.75
C THR A 49 -28.85 7.32 15.24
N LYS A 50 -27.85 6.66 14.63
CA LYS A 50 -27.95 5.60 13.62
C LYS A 50 -28.76 5.88 12.34
N SER A 51 -28.02 6.18 11.27
CA SER A 51 -28.22 5.49 9.99
C SER A 51 -26.87 5.25 9.33
N ARG A 52 -26.34 4.04 9.55
CA ARG A 52 -25.22 3.46 8.82
C ARG A 52 -25.69 3.21 7.39
N GLU A 53 -25.69 4.24 6.57
CA GLU A 53 -25.66 4.04 5.14
C GLU A 53 -24.30 3.44 4.81
N LYS A 54 -24.30 2.11 4.67
CA LYS A 54 -23.33 1.42 3.83
C LYS A 54 -23.48 2.05 2.44
N ALA A 55 -22.81 3.17 2.23
CA ALA A 55 -22.19 3.42 0.95
C ALA A 55 -21.42 2.13 0.67
N ARG A 56 -21.97 1.30 -0.21
CA ARG A 56 -21.18 0.29 -0.92
C ARG A 56 -20.06 1.10 -1.51
N SER A 57 -18.93 1.16 -0.80
CA SER A 57 -17.66 1.37 -1.43
C SER A 57 -17.55 0.19 -2.38
N VAL A 58 -18.03 0.38 -3.59
CA VAL A 58 -17.40 -0.21 -4.75
C VAL A 58 -16.05 0.51 -4.82
N SER A 59 -15.19 0.27 -3.83
CA SER A 59 -13.81 0.03 -4.18
C SER A 59 -13.93 -1.19 -5.06
N SER A 60 -14.00 -0.95 -6.37
CA SER A 60 -13.34 -1.84 -7.30
C SER A 60 -12.02 -2.13 -6.61
N LYS A 61 -11.93 -3.32 -5.99
CA LYS A 61 -10.74 -3.79 -5.34
C LYS A 61 -9.72 -3.66 -6.46
N LYS A 62 -8.87 -2.63 -6.40
CA LYS A 62 -7.68 -2.61 -7.25
C LYS A 62 -7.03 -3.91 -6.85
N ALA A 63 -7.14 -4.92 -7.72
CA ALA A 63 -6.48 -6.18 -7.51
C ALA A 63 -5.05 -5.79 -7.15
N ASP A 64 -4.59 -6.24 -5.99
CA ASP A 64 -3.31 -5.78 -5.51
C ASP A 64 -2.29 -6.15 -6.58
N TYR A 65 -1.62 -5.13 -7.10
CA TYR A 65 -0.78 -5.28 -8.29
C TYR A 65 0.32 -6.28 -8.00
N GLU A 66 0.83 -6.24 -6.76
CA GLU A 66 1.83 -7.16 -6.25
C GLU A 66 1.29 -8.59 -6.20
N GLU A 67 0.15 -8.83 -5.54
CA GLU A 67 -0.47 -10.16 -5.45
C GLU A 67 -0.89 -10.72 -6.83
N THR A 68 -1.15 -9.85 -7.80
CA THR A 68 -1.60 -10.26 -9.14
C THR A 68 -0.43 -10.57 -10.06
N PHE A 69 0.60 -9.72 -10.08
CA PHE A 69 1.66 -9.80 -11.10
C PHE A 69 3.03 -10.17 -10.54
N LEU A 70 3.31 -9.91 -9.27
CA LEU A 70 4.64 -10.11 -8.68
C LEU A 70 4.81 -11.45 -7.95
N VAL A 71 3.77 -12.29 -7.92
CA VAL A 71 3.85 -13.63 -7.33
C VAL A 71 4.67 -14.59 -8.20
N ASN A 72 5.61 -15.31 -7.59
CA ASN A 72 6.34 -16.39 -8.25
C ASN A 72 5.49 -17.66 -8.34
N ARG A 73 5.15 -18.06 -9.57
CA ARG A 73 4.51 -19.35 -9.87
C ARG A 73 5.44 -20.20 -10.72
N PHE A 74 5.61 -21.46 -10.32
CA PHE A 74 6.37 -22.44 -11.07
C PHE A 74 5.42 -23.58 -11.45
N PRO A 75 4.90 -23.61 -12.69
CA PRO A 75 4.10 -24.74 -13.14
C PRO A 75 4.91 -26.02 -13.01
N SER A 76 4.25 -27.12 -12.64
CA SER A 76 4.90 -28.39 -12.25
C SER A 76 5.60 -29.14 -13.39
N GLY A 77 5.92 -28.48 -14.50
CA GLY A 77 6.63 -29.05 -15.65
C GLY A 77 7.52 -28.01 -16.35
N ARG A 78 8.69 -28.45 -16.85
CA ARG A 78 9.63 -27.62 -17.61
C ARG A 78 9.27 -27.50 -19.10
N SER A 79 7.99 -27.53 -19.46
CA SER A 79 7.53 -27.50 -20.85
C SER A 79 7.23 -26.07 -21.33
N GLY A 80 8.20 -25.17 -21.17
CA GLY A 80 8.08 -23.79 -21.66
C GLY A 80 8.24 -23.69 -23.18
N LYS A 81 7.63 -22.67 -23.79
CA LYS A 81 7.91 -22.25 -25.18
C LYS A 81 8.55 -20.86 -25.15
N VAL A 82 9.43 -20.58 -26.12
CA VAL A 82 10.13 -19.30 -26.23
C VAL A 82 9.44 -18.44 -27.30
N VAL A 83 9.22 -17.17 -26.99
CA VAL A 83 8.68 -16.16 -27.92
C VAL A 83 9.60 -14.94 -27.94
N TYR A 84 9.70 -14.29 -29.09
CA TYR A 84 10.45 -13.04 -29.21
C TYR A 84 9.63 -11.88 -28.66
N ILE A 85 10.29 -11.00 -27.89
CA ILE A 85 9.71 -9.77 -27.35
C ILE A 85 10.51 -8.60 -27.90
N ARG A 86 9.84 -7.50 -28.26
CA ARG A 86 10.52 -6.28 -28.70
C ARG A 86 11.48 -5.76 -27.62
N PRO A 87 12.69 -5.27 -27.96
CA PRO A 87 13.70 -4.87 -26.97
C PRO A 87 13.17 -3.85 -25.95
N GLU A 88 12.37 -2.88 -26.39
CA GLU A 88 11.86 -1.81 -25.54
C GLU A 88 10.85 -2.33 -24.49
N TYR A 89 10.14 -3.41 -24.80
CA TYR A 89 9.25 -4.07 -23.84
C TYR A 89 10.06 -4.97 -22.91
N HIS A 90 11.02 -5.71 -23.44
CA HIS A 90 11.88 -6.56 -22.64
C HIS A 90 12.61 -5.76 -21.54
N GLU A 91 13.18 -4.59 -21.86
CA GLU A 91 13.84 -3.72 -20.88
C GLU A 91 12.89 -3.23 -19.79
N ARG A 92 11.66 -2.85 -20.16
CA ARG A 92 10.65 -2.40 -19.19
C ARG A 92 10.22 -3.52 -18.25
N LEU A 93 9.92 -4.71 -18.79
CA LEU A 93 9.54 -5.89 -18.01
C LEU A 93 10.68 -6.29 -17.05
N LEU A 94 11.91 -6.29 -17.56
CA LEU A 94 13.10 -6.62 -16.76
C LEU A 94 13.30 -5.60 -15.62
N ARG A 95 13.12 -4.30 -15.89
CA ARG A 95 13.27 -3.26 -14.87
C ARG A 95 12.26 -3.40 -13.74
N ILE A 96 11.00 -3.75 -14.05
CA ILE A 96 9.96 -3.98 -13.04
C ILE A 96 10.41 -5.09 -12.09
N VAL A 97 10.78 -6.24 -12.67
CA VAL A 97 11.22 -7.43 -11.94
C VAL A 97 12.47 -7.20 -11.08
N GLN A 98 13.39 -6.34 -11.53
CA GLN A 98 14.61 -6.03 -10.78
C GLN A 98 14.39 -5.06 -9.61
N LEU A 99 13.40 -4.17 -9.72
CA LEU A 99 13.09 -3.19 -8.68
C LEU A 99 12.31 -3.82 -7.53
N THR A 100 11.55 -4.87 -7.81
CA THR A 100 10.83 -5.69 -6.82
C THR A 100 11.84 -6.62 -6.14
N LYS A 101 12.60 -6.07 -5.18
CA LYS A 101 13.70 -6.80 -4.52
C LYS A 101 13.25 -7.74 -3.39
N GLU A 102 12.08 -7.52 -2.81
CA GLU A 102 11.61 -8.28 -1.66
C GLU A 102 11.01 -9.63 -2.08
N GLU A 103 10.20 -9.64 -3.13
CA GLU A 103 9.71 -10.86 -3.78
C GLU A 103 10.58 -11.16 -5.00
N LYS A 104 11.28 -12.30 -5.02
CA LYS A 104 12.20 -12.68 -6.10
C LYS A 104 11.47 -13.05 -7.40
N THR A 105 10.49 -12.28 -7.86
CA THR A 105 9.75 -12.55 -9.09
C THR A 105 10.74 -12.77 -10.23
N THR A 106 10.52 -13.79 -11.05
CA THR A 106 11.34 -13.97 -12.26
C THR A 106 10.67 -13.29 -13.44
N LEU A 107 11.45 -12.88 -14.45
CA LEU A 107 10.88 -12.35 -15.70
C LEU A 107 9.89 -13.33 -16.33
N TYR A 108 10.19 -14.64 -16.24
CA TYR A 108 9.29 -15.70 -16.66
C TYR A 108 7.95 -15.64 -15.92
N SER A 109 7.97 -15.65 -14.59
CA SER A 109 6.74 -15.63 -13.78
C SER A 109 5.93 -14.34 -13.99
N TYR A 110 6.61 -13.21 -14.14
CA TYR A 110 5.95 -11.93 -14.39
C TYR A 110 5.20 -11.93 -15.73
N ILE A 111 5.83 -12.46 -16.79
CA ILE A 111 5.17 -12.60 -18.10
C ILE A 111 4.03 -13.61 -18.02
N ASP A 112 4.20 -14.73 -17.32
CA ASP A 112 3.17 -15.74 -17.14
C ASP A 112 1.93 -15.16 -16.44
N ASN A 113 2.14 -14.39 -15.36
CA ASN A 113 1.06 -13.71 -14.65
C ASN A 113 0.34 -12.67 -15.52
N ILE A 114 1.05 -11.92 -16.36
CA ILE A 114 0.44 -10.99 -17.33
C ILE A 114 -0.46 -11.74 -18.31
N LEU A 115 0.00 -12.88 -18.83
CA LEU A 115 -0.76 -13.70 -19.75
C LEU A 115 -1.98 -14.33 -19.07
N GLU A 116 -1.81 -14.87 -17.87
CA GLU A 116 -2.91 -15.43 -17.08
C GLU A 116 -3.98 -14.38 -16.82
N HIS A 117 -3.58 -13.18 -16.39
CA HIS A 117 -4.50 -12.06 -16.20
C HIS A 117 -5.20 -11.69 -17.51
N HIS A 118 -4.47 -11.60 -18.62
CA HIS A 118 -5.06 -11.28 -19.92
C HIS A 118 -6.12 -12.31 -20.32
N PHE A 119 -5.84 -13.61 -20.21
CA PHE A 119 -6.80 -14.65 -20.54
C PHE A 119 -7.97 -14.73 -19.56
N ARG A 120 -7.77 -14.36 -18.29
CA ARG A 120 -8.86 -14.29 -17.31
C ARG A 120 -9.82 -13.13 -17.61
N GLU A 121 -9.30 -11.96 -17.93
CA GLU A 121 -10.13 -10.77 -18.17
C GLU A 121 -10.77 -10.76 -19.57
N PHE A 122 -10.06 -11.28 -20.58
CA PHE A 122 -10.46 -11.17 -21.99
C PHE A 122 -10.71 -12.52 -22.67
N GLY A 123 -10.66 -13.64 -21.93
CA GLY A 123 -10.80 -14.99 -22.51
C GLY A 123 -12.13 -15.18 -23.23
N ASP A 124 -13.23 -14.74 -22.63
CA ASP A 124 -14.57 -14.82 -23.23
C ASP A 124 -14.67 -13.97 -24.49
N ASP A 125 -14.15 -12.73 -24.46
CA ASP A 125 -14.12 -11.84 -25.61
C ASP A 125 -13.29 -12.42 -26.76
N VAL A 126 -12.15 -13.01 -26.44
CA VAL A 126 -11.31 -13.73 -27.40
C VAL A 126 -12.11 -14.89 -28.00
N THR A 127 -12.69 -15.76 -27.19
CA THR A 127 -13.48 -16.90 -27.67
C THR A 127 -14.66 -16.47 -28.53
N ASN A 128 -15.42 -15.45 -28.11
CA ASN A 128 -16.55 -14.91 -28.87
C ASN A 128 -16.09 -14.35 -30.22
N TYR A 129 -15.05 -13.51 -30.23
CA TYR A 129 -14.48 -12.95 -31.45
C TYR A 129 -14.09 -14.04 -32.46
N PHE A 130 -13.46 -15.12 -31.99
CA PHE A 130 -13.04 -16.20 -32.87
C PHE A 130 -14.23 -17.06 -33.33
N ASN A 131 -15.21 -17.37 -32.47
CA ASN A 131 -16.38 -18.16 -32.85
C ASN A 131 -17.30 -17.44 -33.84
N GLU A 132 -17.38 -16.11 -33.79
CA GLU A 132 -18.17 -15.31 -34.73
C GLU A 132 -17.50 -15.18 -36.11
N ARG A 133 -16.16 -15.17 -36.15
CA ARG A 133 -15.38 -14.84 -37.36
C ARG A 133 -14.82 -16.05 -38.08
N PHE A 134 -14.60 -17.14 -37.35
CA PHE A 134 -14.13 -18.41 -37.89
C PHE A 134 -15.24 -19.41 -37.69
N LYS A 135 -15.50 -20.25 -38.71
CA LYS A 135 -16.57 -21.24 -38.61
C LYS A 135 -16.35 -22.04 -37.31
N PRO A 136 -17.39 -22.19 -36.46
CA PRO A 136 -17.31 -23.12 -35.35
C PRO A 136 -16.84 -24.46 -35.92
N ILE A 137 -15.85 -25.06 -35.28
CA ILE A 137 -15.32 -26.37 -35.67
C ILE A 137 -16.32 -27.43 -35.17
N LEU A 138 -17.55 -27.38 -35.66
CA LEU A 138 -18.65 -28.32 -35.43
C LEU A 138 -19.57 -28.30 -36.65
#